data_AF-K1TN49-F1
#
_entry.id   AF-K1TN49-F1
#
_cell.length_a   1.000
_cell.length_b   1.000
_cell.length_c   1.000
_cell.angle_alpha   90.00
_cell.angle_beta   90.00
_cell.angle_gamma   90.00
#
_symmetry.space_group_name_H-M   'P 1'
#
loop_
_entity.id
_entity.type
_entity.pdbx_description
1 polymer ?
#
loop_
_entity_poly.entity_id
_entity_poly.type
_entity_poly.pdbx_seq_one_letter_code
_entity_poly.pdbx_strand_id
1 'polypeptide(L)' 'MKTRVTELLGIEYPIIQGGMAWVATHELASAVSNAGGLGIIGAGGAPASWVREQIQAAKKEPTSRLE' A
#
# COMPACT_ATOMS: atom_id res chain seq x y z
N MET A 1 -18.65 -1.55 -0.74
CA MET A 1 -19.35 -0.80 0.34
C MET A 1 -18.84 0.62 0.32
N LYS A 2 -19.70 1.65 0.30
CA LYS A 2 -19.26 3.05 0.33
C LYS A 2 -19.27 3.59 1.76
N THR A 3 -18.16 4.17 2.18
CA THR A 3 -17.94 4.80 3.49
C THR A 3 -17.18 6.12 3.29
N ARG A 4 -17.17 6.98 4.32
CA ARG A 4 -16.33 8.19 4.30
C ARG A 4 -14.85 7.90 4.03
N VAL A 5 -14.33 6.74 4.45
CA VAL A 5 -12.93 6.34 4.26
C VAL A 5 -12.65 5.96 2.81
N THR A 6 -13.51 5.14 2.20
CA THR A 6 -13.37 4.76 0.79
C THR A 6 -13.45 5.97 -0.14
N GLU A 7 -14.31 6.93 0.17
CA GLU A 7 -14.47 8.17 -0.61
C GLU A 7 -13.29 9.12 -0.44
N LEU A 8 -12.80 9.29 0.80
CA LEU A 8 -11.65 10.15 1.09
C LEU A 8 -10.36 9.64 0.42
N LEU A 9 -10.15 8.32 0.42
CA LEU A 9 -8.89 7.70 -0.01
C LEU A 9 -8.93 7.16 -1.44
N GLY A 10 -10.11 7.11 -2.08
CA GLY A 10 -10.26 6.55 -3.43
C GLY A 10 -10.03 5.03 -3.50
N ILE A 11 -10.37 4.30 -2.45
CA ILE A 11 -10.20 2.83 -2.35
C ILE A 11 -11.55 2.11 -2.40
N GLU A 12 -11.55 0.85 -2.81
CA GLU A 12 -12.75 0.04 -3.01
C GLU A 12 -13.28 -0.56 -1.70
N TYR A 13 -12.35 -1.03 -0.87
CA TYR A 13 -12.63 -1.64 0.43
C TYR A 13 -12.14 -0.72 1.54
N PRO A 14 -12.92 -0.48 2.61
CA PRO A 14 -12.49 0.27 3.78
C PRO A 14 -11.55 -0.57 4.66
N ILE A 15 -10.53 -1.17 4.05
CA ILE A 15 -9.52 -2.02 4.68
C ILE A 15 -8.19 -1.31 4.53
N ILE A 16 -7.54 -1.08 5.67
CA ILE A 16 -6.23 -0.45 5.74
C ILE A 16 -5.27 -1.49 6.33
N GLN A 17 -4.23 -1.85 5.57
CA GLN A 17 -3.16 -2.69 6.10
C GLN A 17 -2.29 -1.83 7.03
N GLY A 18 -2.12 -2.27 8.28
CA GLY A 18 -1.39 -1.50 9.29
C GLY A 18 0.11 -1.42 8.98
N GLY A 19 0.70 -0.24 9.06
CA GLY A 19 2.14 -0.04 8.82
C GLY A 19 2.99 -0.79 9.85
N MET A 20 3.66 -1.85 9.42
CA MET A 20 4.48 -2.72 10.27
C MET A 20 5.94 -2.60 9.87
N ALA A 21 6.78 -2.13 10.79
CA ALA A 21 8.22 -2.03 10.54
C ALA A 21 8.78 -3.39 10.10
N TRP A 22 9.59 -3.38 9.03
CA TRP A 22 10.25 -4.57 8.46
C TRP A 22 9.35 -5.67 7.85
N VAL A 23 8.03 -5.61 8.06
CA VAL A 23 7.06 -6.56 7.50
C VAL A 23 6.32 -5.95 6.32
N ALA A 24 5.92 -4.68 6.43
CA ALA A 24 5.16 -4.01 5.40
C ALA A 24 6.08 -3.40 4.33
N THR A 25 6.67 -4.26 3.51
CA THR A 25 7.48 -3.89 2.33
C THR A 25 6.59 -3.50 1.15
N HIS A 26 7.20 -3.13 0.02
CA HIS A 26 6.49 -2.74 -1.18
C HIS A 26 5.56 -3.83 -1.72
N GLU A 27 5.93 -5.10 -1.60
CA GLU A 27 5.16 -6.25 -2.09
C GLU A 27 3.83 -6.38 -1.35
N LEU A 28 3.85 -6.28 0.00
CA LEU A 28 2.63 -6.33 0.79
C LEU A 28 1.75 -5.11 0.55
N ALA A 29 2.34 -3.92 0.57
CA ALA A 29 1.61 -2.68 0.40
C ALA A 29 0.99 -2.56 -1.01
N SER A 30 1.72 -2.96 -2.06
CA SER A 30 1.21 -2.97 -3.43
C SER A 30 0.13 -4.02 -3.61
N ALA A 31 0.29 -5.23 -3.08
CA ALA A 31 -0.72 -6.28 -3.17
C ALA A 31 -2.06 -5.86 -2.55
N VAL A 32 -2.02 -5.27 -1.34
CA VAL A 32 -3.23 -4.74 -0.67
C VAL A 32 -3.87 -3.63 -1.50
N SER A 33 -3.06 -2.71 -2.04
CA SER A 33 -3.56 -1.59 -2.85
C SER A 33 -4.18 -2.05 -4.17
N ASN A 34 -3.56 -3.03 -4.83
CA ASN A 34 -4.04 -3.66 -6.06
C ASN A 34 -5.34 -4.45 -5.83
N ALA A 35 -5.47 -5.08 -4.66
CA ALA A 35 -6.71 -5.74 -4.23
C ALA A 35 -7.83 -4.75 -3.83
N GLY A 36 -7.58 -3.44 -3.86
CA GLY A 36 -8.58 -2.40 -3.64
C GLY A 36 -8.66 -1.84 -2.22
N GLY A 37 -7.74 -2.22 -1.32
CA GLY A 37 -7.55 -1.59 -0.01
C GLY A 37 -6.52 -0.47 -0.03
N LEU A 38 -6.12 0.01 1.15
CA LEU A 38 -4.95 0.88 1.33
C LEU A 38 -3.78 0.09 1.91
N GLY A 39 -2.73 -0.12 1.12
CA GLY A 39 -1.46 -0.66 1.60
C GLY A 39 -0.52 0.44 2.11
N ILE A 40 0.24 0.14 3.17
CA ILE A 40 1.13 1.10 3.84
C ILE A 40 2.51 0.48 3.99
N ILE A 41 3.53 1.13 3.40
CA ILE A 41 4.94 0.76 3.60
C ILE A 41 5.37 1.15 5.02
N GLY A 42 5.85 0.19 5.79
CA GLY A 42 6.28 0.37 7.17
C GLY A 42 7.73 0.86 7.26
N ALA A 43 7.92 2.17 7.39
CA ALA A 43 9.25 2.78 7.43
C ALA A 43 10.08 2.49 8.71
N GLY A 44 9.51 1.90 9.76
CA GLY A 44 10.06 1.93 11.13
C GLY A 44 11.57 1.76 11.27
N GLY A 45 12.26 2.86 11.61
CA GLY A 45 13.71 2.92 11.81
C GLY A 45 14.57 2.85 10.54
N ALA A 46 13.96 2.68 9.37
CA ALA A 46 14.65 2.57 8.10
C ALA A 46 15.20 3.93 7.62
N PRO A 47 16.34 3.94 6.90
CA PRO A 47 16.85 5.16 6.29
C PRO A 47 15.92 5.65 5.17
N ALA A 48 15.91 6.97 4.94
CA ALA A 48 15.05 7.60 3.93
C ALA A 48 15.29 7.05 2.51
N SER A 49 16.52 6.63 2.19
CA SER A 49 16.87 5.99 0.92
C SER A 49 16.10 4.69 0.69
N TRP A 50 16.01 3.85 1.73
CA TRP A 50 15.27 2.59 1.69
C TRP A 50 13.77 2.84 1.50
N VAL A 51 13.18 3.78 2.26
CA VAL A 51 11.75 4.12 2.10
C VAL A 51 11.48 4.62 0.68
N ARG A 52 12.39 5.42 0.10
CA ARG A 52 12.28 5.88 -1.28
C ARG A 52 12.30 4.72 -2.27
N GLU A 53 13.20 3.77 -2.10
CA GLU A 53 13.28 2.57 -2.93
C GLU A 53 11.97 1.78 -2.89
N GLN A 54 11.45 1.51 -1.69
CA GLN A 54 10.18 0.80 -1.50
C GLN A 54 9.01 1.52 -2.19
N ILE A 55 8.93 2.85 -2.09
CA ILE A 55 7.90 3.64 -2.79
C ILE A 55 8.03 3.49 -4.31
N GLN A 56 9.24 3.50 -4.86
CA GLN A 56 9.46 3.35 -6.31
C GLN A 56 9.14 1.92 -6.78
N ALA A 57 9.47 0.91 -5.98
CA ALA A 57 9.15 -0.48 -6.27
C ALA A 57 7.63 -0.71 -6.25
N ALA A 58 6.92 -0.23 -5.23
CA ALA A 58 5.46 -0.35 -5.13
C ALA A 58 4.72 0.26 -6.34
N LYS A 59 5.25 1.34 -6.92
CA LYS A 59 4.69 1.97 -8.13
C LYS A 59 4.90 1.18 -9.41
N LYS A 60 5.89 0.28 -9.44
CA LYS A 60 6.23 -0.56 -10.59
C LYS A 60 5.53 -1.91 -10.56
N GLU A 61 5.05 -2.31 -9.38
CA GLU A 61 4.32 -3.57 -9.22
C GLU A 61 3.09 -3.59 -10.15
N PRO A 62 2.96 -4.63 -10.99
CA PRO A 62 1.86 -4.71 -11.94
C PRO A 62 0.54 -4.72 -11.19
N THR A 63 -0.36 -3.84 -11.59
CA THR A 63 -1.74 -3.86 -11.10
C THR A 63 -2.40 -5.12 -11.65
N SER A 64 -2.78 -6.05 -10.76
CA SER A 64 -3.47 -7.29 -11.14
C SER A 64 -4.92 -7.07 -11.62
N ARG A 65 -5.36 -5.81 -11.77
CA ARG A 65 -6.62 -5.46 -12.41
C ARG A 65 -6.44 -5.57 -13.93
N LEU A 66 -6.51 -6.80 -14.43
CA LEU A 66 -6.75 -7.12 -15.83
C LEU A 66 -8.27 -7.20 -16.04
N GLU A 67 -8.96 -6.06 -16.09
CA GLU A 67 -10.28 -5.90 -16.73
C GLU A 67 -10.40 -4.48 -17.30
#